data_AF-A0A537M8H0-F1
#
_entry.id   AF-A0A537M8H0-F1
#
_cell.length_a   1.000
_cell.length_b   1.000
_cell.length_c   1.000
_cell.angle_alpha   90.00
_cell.angle_beta   90.00
_cell.angle_gamma   90.00
#
_symmetry.space_group_name_H-M   'P 1'
#
loop_
_entity.id
_entity.type
_entity.pdbx_description
1 polymer ?
#
loop_
_entity_poly.entity_id
_entity_poly.type
_entity_poly.pdbx_seq_one_letter_code
_entity_poly.pdbx_strand_id
1 'polypeptide(L)'
;MITGLDHVVVLVDDIRAGQAAYQTLFARAPSWQSSTEGGQTVLFTLDNMSLELMAPEGASETAERIRGAIKTQGEGLASICFRVADIAKMHRRLDRLALKPDPIVEVESRDAASGATLHWKRTRAATDPTRGVRLFFLEPAEERARSAATSAAPILGLDHVVVSTQDPERAAALYGARLGLDMALDRTRPDW
;
A
#
# COMPACT_ATOMS: atom_id res chain seq x y z
N MET A 1 2.64 0.71 -17.22
CA MET A 1 3.96 0.42 -16.61
C MET A 1 3.92 0.96 -15.20
N ILE A 2 4.67 0.35 -14.28
CA ILE A 2 4.81 0.87 -12.91
C ILE A 2 5.63 2.16 -13.00
N THR A 3 5.16 3.22 -12.33
CA THR A 3 5.84 4.52 -12.28
C THR A 3 6.40 4.85 -10.91
N GLY A 4 6.05 4.06 -9.89
CA GLY A 4 6.57 4.21 -8.54
C GLY A 4 5.79 3.37 -7.54
N LEU A 5 6.23 3.43 -6.28
CA LEU A 5 5.45 2.96 -5.16
C LEU A 5 4.38 4.01 -4.84
N ASP A 6 3.10 3.65 -4.92
CA ASP A 6 2.03 4.58 -4.60
C ASP A 6 1.86 4.69 -3.08
N HIS A 7 1.66 3.54 -2.44
CA HIS A 7 1.57 3.46 -0.99
C HIS A 7 1.87 2.06 -0.46
N VAL A 8 2.10 1.98 0.84
CA VAL A 8 2.02 0.74 1.61
C VAL A 8 0.86 0.79 2.58
N VAL A 9 0.21 -0.35 2.80
CA VAL A 9 -0.87 -0.47 3.80
C VAL A 9 -0.31 -1.13 5.04
N VAL A 10 -0.47 -0.48 6.19
CA VAL A 10 -0.13 -1.01 7.51
C VAL A 10 -1.43 -1.22 8.28
N LEU A 11 -1.65 -2.45 8.73
CA LEU A 11 -2.80 -2.76 9.59
C LEU A 11 -2.47 -2.43 11.03
N VAL A 12 -3.43 -1.78 11.68
CA VAL A 12 -3.42 -1.47 13.11
C VAL A 12 -4.76 -1.85 13.72
N ASP A 13 -4.79 -2.25 14.98
CA ASP A 13 -6.01 -2.61 15.70
C ASP A 13 -6.86 -1.36 16.01
N ASP A 14 -6.21 -0.26 16.37
CA ASP A 14 -6.85 1.03 16.70
C ASP A 14 -6.30 2.15 15.82
N ILE A 15 -7.16 2.74 14.99
CA ILE A 15 -6.76 3.78 14.04
C ILE A 15 -6.29 5.06 14.73
N ARG A 16 -6.85 5.42 15.90
CA ARG A 16 -6.49 6.65 16.62
C ARG A 16 -5.13 6.49 17.26
N ALA A 17 -4.87 5.34 17.88
CA ALA A 17 -3.57 5.01 18.44
C ALA A 17 -2.50 4.96 17.34
N GLY A 18 -2.80 4.27 16.22
CA GLY A 18 -1.92 4.22 15.06
C GLY A 18 -1.61 5.60 14.47
N GLN A 19 -2.64 6.43 14.26
CA GLN A 19 -2.48 7.80 13.78
C GLN A 19 -1.57 8.62 14.71
N ALA A 20 -1.79 8.58 16.02
CA ALA A 20 -0.98 9.34 16.97
C ALA A 20 0.49 8.88 16.96
N ALA A 21 0.74 7.57 16.89
CA ALA A 21 2.08 6.99 16.82
C ALA A 21 2.81 7.41 15.54
N TYR A 22 2.17 7.26 14.37
CA TYR A 22 2.78 7.60 13.08
C TYR A 22 2.92 9.11 12.87
N GLN A 23 2.00 9.93 13.38
CA GLN A 23 2.16 11.38 13.39
C GLN A 23 3.38 11.82 14.20
N THR A 24 3.64 11.15 15.33
CA THR A 24 4.85 11.38 16.13
C THR A 24 6.10 10.93 15.38
N LEU A 25 6.09 9.71 14.83
CA LEU A 25 7.22 9.13 14.11
C LEU A 25 7.60 9.96 12.87
N PHE A 26 6.62 10.40 12.10
CA PHE A 26 6.84 11.14 10.87
C PHE A 26 7.03 12.63 11.06
N ALA A 27 6.70 13.16 12.24
CA ALA A 27 6.64 14.61 12.48
C ALA A 27 5.76 15.30 11.43
N ARG A 28 4.64 14.67 11.09
CA ARG A 28 3.69 15.11 10.06
C ARG A 28 2.25 14.83 10.46
N ALA A 29 1.34 15.72 10.09
CA ALA A 29 -0.10 15.53 10.22
C ALA A 29 -0.61 14.57 9.13
N PRO A 30 -1.70 13.82 9.39
CA PRO A 30 -2.34 13.02 8.35
C PRO A 30 -2.82 13.92 7.21
N SER A 31 -2.64 13.48 5.97
CA SER A 31 -3.11 14.18 4.76
C SER A 31 -4.54 13.79 4.38
N TRP A 32 -5.02 12.65 4.87
CA TRP A 32 -6.34 12.11 4.56
C TRP A 32 -6.83 11.22 5.69
N GLN A 33 -8.13 11.30 6.00
CA GLN A 33 -8.81 10.44 6.94
C GLN A 33 -10.15 10.03 6.34
N SER A 34 -10.41 8.74 6.21
CA SER A 34 -11.71 8.27 5.70
C SER A 34 -12.18 7.03 6.43
N SER A 35 -13.48 6.78 6.37
CA SER A 35 -14.09 5.52 6.79
C SER A 35 -14.91 4.98 5.64
N THR A 36 -14.89 3.66 5.51
CA THR A 36 -15.72 2.89 4.60
C THR A 36 -16.38 1.77 5.38
N GLU A 37 -17.36 1.08 4.79
CA GLU A 37 -18.02 -0.04 5.46
C GLU A 37 -17.01 -1.16 5.81
N GLY A 38 -16.57 -1.17 7.06
CA GLY A 38 -15.65 -2.16 7.60
C GLY A 38 -14.24 -1.68 7.94
N GLY A 39 -13.88 -0.43 7.60
CA GLY A 39 -12.52 0.02 7.85
C GLY A 39 -12.35 1.54 7.91
N GLN A 40 -11.55 1.97 8.88
CA GLN A 40 -11.04 3.34 8.98
C GLN A 40 -9.64 3.40 8.39
N THR A 41 -9.34 4.49 7.70
CA THR A 41 -8.07 4.70 7.02
C THR A 41 -7.52 6.08 7.33
N VAL A 42 -6.21 6.15 7.57
CA VAL A 42 -5.47 7.40 7.75
C VAL A 42 -4.25 7.36 6.84
N LEU A 43 -4.08 8.37 5.98
CA LEU A 43 -2.94 8.45 5.07
C LEU A 43 -1.96 9.52 5.53
N PHE A 44 -0.68 9.17 5.48
CA PHE A 44 0.44 10.10 5.51
C PHE A 44 1.09 10.15 4.14
N THR A 45 0.94 11.25 3.40
CA THR A 45 1.54 11.40 2.07
C THR A 45 2.89 12.09 2.18
N LEU A 46 3.94 11.34 1.87
CA LEU A 46 5.33 11.79 1.85
C LEU A 46 5.70 12.31 0.44
N ASP A 47 6.97 12.65 0.23
CA ASP A 47 7.41 13.24 -1.05
C ASP A 47 7.38 12.23 -2.21
N ASN A 48 7.55 10.93 -1.94
CA ASN A 48 7.66 9.88 -2.95
C ASN A 48 6.59 8.79 -2.91
N MET A 49 5.78 8.72 -1.84
CA MET A 49 4.74 7.70 -1.64
C MET A 49 3.83 8.08 -0.46
N SER A 50 2.74 7.35 -0.25
CA SER A 50 1.92 7.47 0.97
C SER A 50 2.07 6.23 1.88
N LEU A 51 1.94 6.42 3.19
CA LEU A 51 1.66 5.32 4.12
C LEU A 51 0.19 5.37 4.50
N GLU A 52 -0.53 4.28 4.26
CA GLU A 52 -1.92 4.10 4.64
C GLU A 52 -2.01 3.22 5.90
N LEU A 53 -2.47 3.79 7.00
CA LEU A 53 -2.93 3.03 8.15
C LEU A 53 -4.35 2.58 7.89
N MET A 54 -4.67 1.33 8.22
CA MET A 54 -6.01 0.79 8.12
C MET A 54 -6.35 -0.02 9.36
N ALA A 55 -7.51 0.25 9.95
CA ALA A 55 -8.04 -0.46 11.11
C ALA A 55 -9.46 -0.95 10.83
N PRO A 56 -9.90 -2.07 11.44
CA PRO A 56 -11.27 -2.55 11.28
C PRO A 56 -12.26 -1.60 11.96
N GLU A 57 -13.42 -1.39 11.35
CA GLU A 57 -14.53 -0.63 11.95
C GLU A 57 -15.86 -1.37 11.80
N GLY A 58 -16.62 -1.46 12.89
CA GLY A 58 -17.91 -2.16 12.90
C GLY A 58 -17.77 -3.70 12.84
N ALA A 59 -18.72 -4.34 12.16
CA ALA A 59 -18.88 -5.80 12.11
C ALA A 59 -19.14 -6.33 10.69
N SER A 60 -18.80 -5.56 9.65
CA SER A 60 -18.94 -6.02 8.27
C SER A 60 -17.93 -7.13 7.95
N GLU A 61 -18.15 -7.86 6.85
CA GLU A 61 -17.20 -8.89 6.39
C GLU A 61 -15.79 -8.31 6.17
N THR A 62 -15.70 -7.05 5.71
CA THR A 62 -14.42 -6.34 5.56
C THR A 62 -13.73 -6.12 6.91
N ALA A 63 -14.47 -5.72 7.95
CA ALA A 63 -13.93 -5.55 9.30
C ALA A 63 -13.40 -6.88 9.84
N GLU A 64 -14.18 -7.96 9.69
CA GLU A 64 -13.77 -9.30 10.13
C GLU A 64 -12.55 -9.82 9.36
N ARG A 65 -12.43 -9.50 8.06
CA ARG A 65 -11.24 -9.84 7.27
C ARG A 65 -10.00 -9.11 7.77
N ILE A 66 -10.12 -7.82 8.11
CA ILE A 66 -9.01 -7.04 8.69
C ILE A 66 -8.61 -7.60 10.06
N ARG A 67 -9.57 -7.85 10.95
CA ARG A 67 -9.31 -8.48 12.26
C ARG A 67 -8.65 -9.85 12.12
N GLY A 68 -9.15 -10.68 11.19
CA GLY A 68 -8.58 -12.00 10.91
C GLY A 68 -7.15 -11.92 10.42
N ALA A 69 -6.83 -10.94 9.57
CA ALA A 69 -5.46 -10.69 9.13
C ALA A 69 -4.57 -10.32 10.31
N ILE A 70 -4.95 -9.32 11.12
CA ILE A 70 -4.18 -8.90 12.31
C ILE A 70 -4.00 -10.06 13.29
N LYS A 71 -5.04 -10.85 13.57
CA LYS A 71 -4.95 -12.04 14.45
C LYS A 71 -3.95 -13.07 13.94
N THR A 72 -3.81 -13.23 12.62
CA THR A 72 -2.95 -14.24 12.01
C THR A 72 -1.49 -13.79 11.93
N GLN A 73 -1.24 -12.53 11.58
CA GLN A 73 0.09 -12.03 11.23
C GLN A 73 0.61 -10.90 12.14
N GLY A 74 -0.21 -10.42 13.07
CA GLY A 74 0.03 -9.20 13.85
C GLY A 74 -0.35 -7.91 13.10
N GLU A 75 -0.28 -6.79 13.82
CA GLU A 75 -0.21 -5.46 13.20
C GLU A 75 1.03 -5.36 12.30
N GLY A 76 0.96 -4.56 11.23
CA GLY A 76 2.10 -4.34 10.35
C GLY A 76 1.76 -4.31 8.86
N LEU A 77 2.82 -4.39 8.04
CA LEU A 77 2.71 -4.30 6.58
C LEU A 77 1.78 -5.39 6.03
N ALA A 78 0.73 -4.96 5.34
CA ALA A 78 -0.28 -5.83 4.79
C ALA A 78 -0.27 -5.87 3.26
N SER A 79 0.02 -4.75 2.61
CA SER A 79 -0.06 -4.64 1.16
C SER A 79 0.97 -3.65 0.62
N ILE A 80 1.42 -3.89 -0.60
CA ILE A 80 2.24 -2.97 -1.38
C ILE A 80 1.43 -2.53 -2.59
N CYS A 81 1.29 -1.23 -2.79
CA CYS A 81 0.58 -0.66 -3.92
C CYS A 81 1.52 0.10 -4.87
N PHE A 82 1.51 -0.28 -6.14
CA PHE A 82 2.27 0.38 -7.19
C PHE A 82 1.39 1.37 -7.97
N ARG A 83 1.96 2.56 -8.23
CA ARG A 83 1.38 3.54 -9.14
C ARG A 83 1.62 3.08 -10.57
N VAL A 84 0.61 3.20 -11.43
CA VAL A 84 0.70 2.88 -12.85
C VAL A 84 0.15 4.02 -13.70
N ALA A 85 0.77 4.24 -14.86
CA ALA A 85 0.33 5.28 -15.79
C ALA A 85 -0.92 4.91 -16.62
N ASP A 86 -1.24 3.61 -16.71
CA ASP A 86 -2.40 3.10 -17.45
C ASP A 86 -2.80 1.75 -16.84
N ILE A 87 -3.93 1.75 -16.13
CA ILE A 87 -4.47 0.61 -15.39
C ILE A 87 -4.96 -0.50 -16.33
N ALA A 88 -5.51 -0.16 -17.50
CA ALA A 88 -6.00 -1.14 -18.46
C ALA A 88 -4.84 -1.91 -19.10
N LYS A 89 -3.76 -1.22 -19.44
CA LYS A 89 -2.52 -1.83 -19.91
C LYS A 89 -1.85 -2.65 -18.82
N MET A 90 -1.84 -2.19 -17.58
CA MET A 90 -1.31 -2.97 -16.45
C MET A 90 -2.11 -4.25 -16.26
N HIS A 91 -3.44 -4.18 -16.19
CA HIS A 91 -4.32 -5.33 -16.00
C HIS A 91 -4.07 -6.41 -17.06
N ARG A 92 -4.08 -6.06 -18.35
CA ARG A 92 -3.76 -7.03 -19.44
C ARG A 92 -2.38 -7.66 -19.27
N ARG A 93 -1.40 -6.91 -18.78
CA ARG A 93 -0.04 -7.40 -18.54
C ARG A 93 0.01 -8.38 -17.37
N LEU A 94 -0.66 -8.07 -16.25
CA LEU A 94 -0.75 -8.96 -15.09
C LEU A 94 -1.40 -10.29 -15.46
N ASP A 95 -2.47 -10.25 -16.25
CA ASP A 95 -3.17 -11.44 -16.73
C ASP A 95 -2.26 -12.35 -17.58
N ARG A 96 -1.59 -11.77 -18.59
CA ARG A 96 -0.62 -12.49 -19.44
C ARG A 96 0.54 -13.11 -18.65
N LEU A 97 0.87 -12.57 -17.48
CA LEU A 97 1.93 -13.07 -16.61
C LEU A 97 1.41 -14.02 -15.52
N ALA A 98 0.17 -14.51 -15.67
CA ALA A 98 -0.50 -15.42 -14.76
C ALA A 98 -0.58 -14.89 -13.31
N LEU A 99 -0.63 -13.57 -13.14
CA LEU A 99 -0.84 -12.93 -11.82
C LEU A 99 -2.32 -12.77 -11.45
N LYS A 100 -3.23 -13.18 -12.35
CA LYS A 100 -4.68 -13.29 -12.13
C LYS A 100 -5.26 -12.00 -11.50
N PRO A 101 -5.22 -10.86 -12.22
CA PRO A 101 -5.72 -9.61 -11.67
C PRO A 101 -7.23 -9.67 -11.47
N ASP A 102 -7.71 -9.10 -10.36
CA ASP A 102 -9.12 -8.79 -10.16
C ASP A 102 -9.59 -7.77 -11.23
N PRO A 103 -10.90 -7.75 -11.57
CA PRO A 103 -11.45 -6.70 -12.42
C PRO A 103 -11.06 -5.30 -11.95
N ILE A 104 -10.84 -4.39 -12.90
CA ILE A 104 -10.57 -2.99 -12.59
C ILE A 104 -11.81 -2.39 -11.94
N VAL A 105 -11.62 -1.72 -10.82
CA VAL A 105 -12.67 -0.96 -10.13
C VAL A 105 -12.29 0.51 -10.08
N GLU A 106 -13.29 1.37 -10.24
CA GLU A 106 -13.19 2.80 -9.94
C GLU A 106 -13.54 2.99 -8.46
N VAL A 107 -12.76 3.82 -7.78
CA VAL A 107 -12.90 4.04 -6.35
C VAL A 107 -12.88 5.53 -6.09
N GLU A 108 -13.76 5.96 -5.20
CA GLU A 108 -13.72 7.27 -4.57
C GLU A 108 -13.47 7.12 -3.07
N SER A 109 -12.81 8.11 -2.48
CA SER A 109 -12.77 8.29 -1.03
C SER A 109 -13.01 9.75 -0.72
N ARG A 110 -13.69 10.02 0.41
CA ARG A 110 -13.97 11.36 0.88
C ARG A 110 -13.27 11.58 2.22
N ASP A 111 -12.56 12.69 2.34
CA ASP A 111 -11.86 13.07 3.56
C ASP A 111 -12.84 13.56 4.62
N ALA A 112 -12.74 12.99 5.81
CA ALA A 112 -13.58 13.34 6.95
C ALA A 112 -13.27 14.74 7.50
N ALA A 113 -12.03 15.23 7.32
CA ALA A 113 -11.61 16.52 7.86
C ALA A 113 -11.95 17.70 6.92
N SER A 114 -11.59 17.60 5.64
CA SER A 114 -11.77 18.67 4.65
C SER A 114 -13.02 18.52 3.78
N GLY A 115 -13.60 17.32 3.72
CA GLY A 115 -14.72 17.01 2.83
C GLY A 115 -14.33 16.84 1.36
N ALA A 116 -13.04 16.97 1.01
CA ALA A 116 -12.52 16.74 -0.33
C ALA A 116 -12.71 15.28 -0.77
N THR A 117 -12.65 15.03 -2.08
CA THR A 117 -12.79 13.68 -2.66
C THR A 117 -11.58 13.34 -3.52
N LEU A 118 -11.09 12.10 -3.42
CA LEU A 118 -10.07 11.51 -4.29
C LEU A 118 -10.69 10.37 -5.09
N HIS A 119 -10.22 10.21 -6.32
CA HIS A 119 -10.64 9.16 -7.24
C HIS A 119 -9.44 8.42 -7.81
N TRP A 120 -9.59 7.13 -8.03
CA TRP A 120 -8.58 6.32 -8.70
C TRP A 120 -9.19 5.05 -9.29
N LYS A 121 -8.47 4.45 -10.22
CA LYS A 121 -8.76 3.11 -10.72
C LYS A 121 -7.78 2.14 -10.09
N ARG A 122 -8.23 0.94 -9.72
CA ARG A 122 -7.34 -0.10 -9.18
C ARG A 122 -7.67 -1.51 -9.64
N THR A 123 -6.64 -2.36 -9.64
CA THR A 123 -6.74 -3.82 -9.69
C THR A 123 -5.81 -4.43 -8.63
N ARG A 124 -6.01 -5.70 -8.28
CA ARG A 124 -5.19 -6.46 -7.33
C ARG A 124 -4.72 -7.74 -8.01
N ALA A 125 -3.47 -8.13 -7.81
CA ALA A 125 -3.04 -9.48 -8.18
C ALA A 125 -3.49 -10.48 -7.12
N ALA A 126 -3.80 -11.72 -7.52
CA ALA A 126 -4.06 -12.78 -6.56
C ALA A 126 -2.85 -13.01 -5.64
N THR A 127 -3.10 -13.28 -4.36
CA THR A 127 -2.04 -13.41 -3.35
C THR A 127 -1.16 -14.65 -3.54
N ASP A 128 -1.72 -15.75 -4.05
CA ASP A 128 -1.00 -17.00 -4.26
C ASP A 128 0.17 -16.86 -5.26
N PRO A 129 -0.02 -16.32 -6.49
CA PRO A 129 1.07 -16.15 -7.44
C PRO A 129 2.09 -15.08 -7.03
N THR A 130 1.77 -14.23 -6.05
CA THR A 130 2.66 -13.22 -5.45
C THR A 130 3.31 -13.71 -4.14
N ARG A 131 3.08 -14.97 -3.75
CA ARG A 131 3.71 -15.65 -2.61
C ARG A 131 3.45 -14.98 -1.27
N GLY A 132 2.23 -14.49 -1.06
CA GLY A 132 1.78 -13.97 0.24
C GLY A 132 1.82 -12.45 0.34
N VAL A 133 2.60 -11.75 -0.47
CA VAL A 133 2.57 -10.28 -0.51
C VAL A 133 1.36 -9.84 -1.31
N ARG A 134 0.42 -9.14 -0.68
CA ARG A 134 -0.75 -8.59 -1.38
C ARG A 134 -0.32 -7.40 -2.23
N LEU A 135 -0.44 -7.52 -3.56
CA LEU A 135 -0.01 -6.51 -4.52
C LEU A 135 -1.19 -5.82 -5.18
N PHE A 136 -1.15 -4.49 -5.14
CA PHE A 136 -2.16 -3.61 -5.69
C PHE A 136 -1.53 -2.73 -6.76
N PHE A 137 -2.33 -2.34 -7.75
CA PHE A 137 -1.92 -1.43 -8.80
C PHE A 137 -3.01 -0.38 -8.95
N LEU A 138 -2.63 0.89 -8.97
CA LEU A 138 -3.59 1.98 -9.14
C LEU A 138 -3.10 3.09 -10.06
N GLU A 139 -4.07 3.70 -10.71
CA GLU A 139 -3.93 4.91 -11.53
C GLU A 139 -4.71 6.02 -10.83
N PRO A 140 -4.03 7.01 -10.22
CA PRO A 140 -4.70 8.11 -9.54
C PRO A 140 -5.32 9.06 -10.57
N ALA A 141 -6.53 9.58 -10.29
CA ALA A 141 -7.12 10.64 -11.10
C ALA A 141 -6.52 12.02 -10.78
N GLU A 142 -6.12 12.22 -9.52
CA GLU A 142 -5.46 13.41 -9.03
C GLU A 142 -4.31 13.07 -8.07
N GLU A 143 -3.34 13.98 -7.94
CA GLU A 143 -2.26 13.83 -6.96
C GLU A 143 -2.77 14.10 -5.54
N ARG A 144 -2.26 13.34 -4.57
CA ARG A 144 -2.61 13.51 -3.16
C ARG A 144 -1.89 14.73 -2.57
N ALA A 145 -2.60 15.48 -1.73
CA ALA A 145 -1.98 16.52 -0.93
C ALA A 145 -0.93 15.91 0.01
N ARG A 146 0.24 16.55 0.11
CA ARG A 146 1.30 16.10 1.03
C ARG A 146 0.90 16.35 2.47
N SER A 147 1.33 15.45 3.36
CA SER A 147 1.18 15.62 4.79
C SER A 147 2.00 16.80 5.31
N ALA A 148 1.34 17.76 5.96
CA ALA A 148 1.99 18.93 6.53
C ALA A 148 2.93 18.56 7.67
N ALA A 149 4.10 19.21 7.75
CA ALA A 149 5.03 19.02 8.85
C ALA A 149 4.44 19.56 10.16
N THR A 150 4.63 18.84 11.26
CA THR A 150 4.18 19.25 12.61
C THR A 150 5.35 19.65 13.51
N SER A 151 6.58 19.31 13.15
CA SER A 151 7.81 19.73 13.85
C SER A 151 8.99 19.90 12.89
N ALA A 152 10.13 20.31 13.43
CA ALA A 152 11.40 20.31 12.72
C ALA A 152 11.80 18.87 12.30
N ALA A 153 12.53 18.76 11.18
CA ALA A 153 13.03 17.51 10.61
C ALA A 153 11.95 16.42 10.36
N PRO A 154 10.87 16.73 9.61
CA PRO A 154 9.88 15.72 9.24
C PRO A 154 10.47 14.65 8.32
N ILE A 155 9.97 13.41 8.42
CA ILE A 155 10.35 12.34 7.50
C ILE A 155 9.93 12.73 6.08
N LEU A 156 10.84 12.67 5.11
CA LEU A 156 10.58 13.16 3.76
C LEU A 156 10.01 12.08 2.84
N GLY A 157 10.41 10.84 3.02
CA GLY A 157 10.06 9.75 2.12
C GLY A 157 10.47 8.40 2.66
N LEU A 158 10.07 7.37 1.95
CA LEU A 158 10.50 6.00 2.19
C LEU A 158 11.67 5.66 1.26
N ASP A 159 12.76 5.13 1.82
CA ASP A 159 13.92 4.70 1.01
C ASP A 159 13.68 3.32 0.37
N HIS A 160 13.30 2.32 1.18
CA HIS A 160 13.11 0.95 0.70
C HIS A 160 12.01 0.20 1.48
N VAL A 161 11.42 -0.80 0.82
CA VAL A 161 10.58 -1.82 1.44
C VAL A 161 11.36 -3.13 1.47
N VAL A 162 11.57 -3.70 2.66
CA VAL A 162 12.25 -4.98 2.81
C VAL A 162 11.22 -6.12 2.79
N VAL A 163 11.42 -7.10 1.90
CA VAL A 163 10.60 -8.31 1.84
C VAL A 163 11.46 -9.50 2.24
N SER A 164 11.10 -10.15 3.35
CA SER A 164 11.73 -11.41 3.75
C SER A 164 11.12 -12.58 2.97
N THR A 165 11.96 -13.44 2.40
CA THR A 165 11.54 -14.59 1.59
C THR A 165 12.44 -15.78 1.86
N GLN A 166 11.88 -16.99 1.82
CA GLN A 166 12.64 -18.25 1.84
C GLN A 166 13.12 -18.65 0.43
N ASP A 167 12.64 -17.96 -0.62
CA ASP A 167 12.97 -18.25 -2.01
C ASP A 167 13.29 -16.91 -2.74
N PRO A 168 14.56 -16.47 -2.71
CA PRO A 168 14.98 -15.20 -3.31
C PRO A 168 14.88 -15.21 -4.83
N GLU A 169 15.11 -16.36 -5.48
CA GLU A 169 15.00 -16.51 -6.94
C GLU A 169 13.56 -16.25 -7.41
N ARG A 170 12.57 -16.78 -6.68
CA ARG A 170 11.16 -16.49 -6.99
C ARG A 170 10.79 -15.04 -6.74
N ALA A 171 11.37 -14.40 -5.72
CA ALA A 171 11.16 -12.97 -5.49
C ALA A 171 11.76 -12.14 -6.63
N ALA A 172 12.99 -12.44 -7.07
CA ALA A 172 13.61 -11.80 -8.22
C ALA A 172 12.80 -12.01 -9.52
N ALA A 173 12.29 -13.22 -9.75
CA ALA A 173 11.41 -13.50 -10.89
C ALA A 173 10.07 -12.75 -10.80
N LEU A 174 9.52 -12.53 -9.60
CA LEU A 174 8.30 -11.77 -9.41
C LEU A 174 8.54 -10.27 -9.65
N TYR A 175 9.43 -9.66 -8.89
CA TYR A 175 9.65 -8.21 -8.92
C TYR A 175 10.39 -7.76 -10.18
N GLY A 176 11.43 -8.49 -10.59
CA GLY A 176 12.20 -8.22 -11.79
C GLY A 176 11.44 -8.65 -13.05
N ALA A 177 11.43 -9.95 -13.35
CA ALA A 177 10.93 -10.44 -14.64
C ALA A 177 9.42 -10.19 -14.84
N ARG A 178 8.60 -10.46 -13.81
CA ARG A 178 7.15 -10.31 -13.91
C ARG A 178 6.68 -8.89 -13.70
N LEU A 179 7.18 -8.11 -12.74
CA LEU A 179 6.69 -6.73 -12.55
C LEU A 179 7.49 -5.68 -13.32
N GLY A 180 8.68 -6.04 -13.80
CA GLY A 180 9.53 -5.15 -14.57
C GLY A 180 10.23 -4.10 -13.71
N LEU A 181 10.48 -4.40 -12.43
CA LEU A 181 11.29 -3.54 -11.57
C LEU A 181 12.77 -3.81 -11.83
N ASP A 182 13.58 -2.76 -11.84
CA ASP A 182 15.00 -2.90 -12.10
C ASP A 182 15.71 -3.55 -10.91
N MET A 183 16.52 -4.58 -11.18
CA MET A 183 17.41 -5.16 -10.20
C MET A 183 18.67 -4.31 -10.13
N ALA A 184 18.75 -3.45 -9.10
CA ALA A 184 19.89 -2.55 -8.93
C ALA A 184 21.11 -3.23 -8.29
N LEU A 185 20.90 -4.20 -7.40
CA LEU A 185 21.95 -4.91 -6.67
C LEU A 185 21.47 -6.31 -6.30
N ASP A 186 22.35 -7.29 -6.49
CA ASP A 186 22.25 -8.62 -5.88
C ASP A 186 23.49 -8.85 -5.02
N ARG A 187 23.28 -9.27 -3.76
CA ARG A 187 24.35 -9.47 -2.79
C ARG A 187 24.06 -10.66 -1.91
N THR A 188 24.94 -11.66 -1.97
CA THR A 188 24.96 -12.79 -1.04
C THR A 188 25.95 -12.51 0.10
N ARG A 189 25.54 -12.78 1.34
CA ARG A 189 26.40 -12.72 2.54
C ARG A 189 26.31 -14.07 3.26
N PRO A 190 27.19 -15.03 2.96
CA PRO A 190 27.13 -16.37 3.56
C PRO A 190 27.40 -16.39 5.08
N ASP A 191 28.10 -15.37 5.58
CA ASP A 191 28.60 -15.29 6.97
C ASP A 191 27.70 -14.44 7.89
N TRP A 192 26.47 -14.11 7.46
CA TRP A 192 25.49 -13.35 8.23
C TRP A 192 24.46 -14.26 8.91
#